data_AF-V6JG82-F1
#
_entry.id   AF-V6JG82-F1
#
_cell.length_a   1.000
_cell.length_b   1.000
_cell.length_c   1.000
_cell.angle_alpha   90.00
_cell.angle_beta   90.00
_cell.angle_gamma   90.00
#
_symmetry.space_group_name_H-M   'P 1'
#
loop_
_entity.id
_entity.type
_entity.pdbx_description
1 polymer ?
#
loop_
_entity_poly.entity_id
_entity_poly.type
_entity_poly.pdbx_seq_one_letter_code
_entity_poly.pdbx_strand_id
1 'polypeptide(L)'
;MVTYGRDEVSRGTVFLVGVLTAHIIGQQDGGGADRLDPLSDLIPAVIRKLPSFELADPAQVPMVTGVLMAAAMGMNTVAWRDQFGTIPPKEALAHNFVLWLLADLFDSLVEQPSATDLLMRETFNSMTAEPG
;
A
#
# COMPACT_ATOMS: atom_id res chain seq x y z
N MET A 1 -12.82 11.78 22.32
CA MET A 1 -11.62 11.71 21.46
C MET A 1 -11.30 10.23 21.32
N VAL A 2 -11.55 9.63 20.16
CA VAL A 2 -11.25 8.21 19.93
C VAL A 2 -9.74 8.13 19.73
N THR A 3 -9.02 7.71 20.76
CA THR A 3 -7.59 7.46 20.64
C THR A 3 -7.45 6.18 19.83
N TYR A 4 -7.08 6.29 18.55
CA TYR A 4 -6.80 5.11 17.73
C TYR A 4 -5.68 4.30 18.39
N GLY A 5 -5.90 3.01 18.57
CA GLY A 5 -4.89 2.10 19.07
C GLY A 5 -3.85 1.80 18.00
N ARG A 6 -2.75 1.16 18.43
CA ARG A 6 -1.68 0.69 17.52
C ARG A 6 -2.23 -0.25 16.44
N ASP A 7 -3.28 -1.01 16.76
CA ASP A 7 -3.90 -1.96 15.84
C ASP A 7 -4.61 -1.24 14.68
N GLU A 8 -5.42 -0.23 15.00
CA GLU A 8 -6.12 0.57 13.99
C GLU A 8 -5.15 1.31 13.07
N VAL A 9 -4.04 1.84 13.62
CA VAL A 9 -3.00 2.48 12.79
C VAL A 9 -2.34 1.47 11.86
N SER A 10 -2.02 0.27 12.35
CA SER A 10 -1.39 -0.78 11.55
C SER A 10 -2.31 -1.27 10.43
N ARG A 11 -3.61 -1.45 10.73
CA ARG A 11 -4.64 -1.80 9.74
C ARG A 11 -4.86 -0.66 8.74
N GLY A 12 -4.80 0.58 9.20
CA GLY A 12 -4.80 1.78 8.36
C GLY A 12 -3.66 1.77 7.36
N THR A 13 -2.42 1.47 7.78
CA THR A 13 -1.28 1.35 6.86
C THR A 13 -1.53 0.28 5.77
N VAL A 14 -2.05 -0.89 6.14
CA VAL A 14 -2.39 -1.97 5.17
C VAL A 14 -3.46 -1.53 4.18
N PHE A 15 -4.45 -0.77 4.64
CA PHE A 15 -5.46 -0.16 3.77
C PHE A 15 -4.82 0.79 2.76
N LEU A 16 -3.96 1.72 3.21
CA LEU A 16 -3.32 2.70 2.34
C LEU A 16 -2.37 2.05 1.33
N VAL A 17 -1.65 0.99 1.71
CA VAL A 17 -0.87 0.16 0.77
C VAL A 17 -1.78 -0.39 -0.33
N GLY A 18 -2.97 -0.87 0.02
CA GLY A 18 -3.97 -1.34 -0.94
C GLY A 18 -4.44 -0.25 -1.89
N VAL A 19 -4.80 0.92 -1.36
CA VAL A 19 -5.27 2.09 -2.13
C VAL A 19 -4.21 2.54 -3.13
N LEU A 20 -2.97 2.74 -2.70
CA LEU A 20 -1.90 3.20 -3.60
C LEU A 20 -1.58 2.15 -4.66
N THR A 21 -1.51 0.88 -4.26
CA THR A 21 -1.27 -0.20 -5.23
C THR A 21 -2.38 -0.19 -6.29
N ALA A 22 -3.65 -0.12 -5.89
CA ALA A 22 -4.77 -0.05 -6.84
C ALA A 22 -4.69 1.17 -7.76
N HIS A 23 -4.29 2.34 -7.25
CA HIS A 23 -4.14 3.55 -8.07
C HIS A 23 -2.98 3.47 -9.05
N ILE A 24 -1.82 2.95 -8.62
CA ILE A 24 -0.66 2.73 -9.49
C ILE A 24 -1.03 1.79 -10.65
N ILE A 25 -1.88 0.78 -10.40
CA ILE A 25 -2.35 -0.15 -11.42
C ILE A 25 -3.43 0.48 -12.31
N GLY A 26 -4.42 1.15 -11.71
CA GLY A 26 -5.57 1.74 -12.42
C GLY A 26 -5.23 2.95 -13.30
N GLN A 27 -4.18 3.70 -12.96
CA GLN A 27 -3.63 4.77 -13.81
C GLN A 27 -3.13 4.26 -15.18
N GLN A 28 -2.98 2.94 -15.35
CA GLN A 28 -2.40 2.33 -16.56
C GLN A 28 -3.41 1.78 -17.57
N ASP A 29 -4.72 2.05 -17.39
CA ASP A 29 -5.74 1.70 -18.38
C ASP A 29 -5.72 2.57 -19.65
N GLY A 30 -4.78 3.52 -19.74
CA GLY A 30 -4.47 4.30 -20.93
C GLY A 30 -3.46 3.63 -21.88
N GLY A 31 -3.81 2.49 -22.48
CA GLY A 31 -3.33 1.98 -23.80
C GLY A 31 -1.84 2.09 -24.23
N GLY A 32 -0.87 2.26 -23.34
CA GLY A 32 0.56 2.41 -23.68
C GLY A 32 1.37 1.12 -23.46
N ALA A 33 2.44 0.96 -24.24
CA ALA A 33 3.37 -0.18 -24.16
C ALA A 33 4.27 -0.20 -22.88
N ASP A 34 4.11 0.80 -22.00
CA ASP A 34 4.89 1.02 -20.77
C ASP A 34 4.06 0.73 -19.50
N ARG A 35 3.09 -0.19 -19.62
CA ARG A 35 2.23 -0.63 -18.51
C ARG A 35 3.07 -1.49 -17.55
N LEU A 36 3.19 -1.08 -16.29
CA LEU A 36 3.74 -1.92 -15.23
C LEU A 36 2.81 -3.13 -15.03
N ASP A 37 3.35 -4.32 -15.19
CA ASP A 37 2.69 -5.50 -14.67
C ASP A 37 2.86 -5.50 -13.13
N PRO A 38 1.77 -5.46 -12.35
CA PRO A 38 1.88 -5.35 -10.90
C PRO A 38 2.57 -6.58 -10.28
N LEU A 39 2.33 -7.75 -10.86
CA LEU A 39 2.87 -9.01 -10.36
C LEU A 39 4.31 -9.25 -10.82
N SER A 40 4.64 -8.82 -12.04
CA SER A 40 5.96 -9.07 -12.64
C SER A 40 6.96 -7.93 -12.42
N ASP A 41 6.49 -6.70 -12.21
CA ASP A 41 7.33 -5.50 -12.10
C ASP A 41 7.23 -4.83 -10.73
N LEU A 42 6.03 -4.41 -10.32
CA LEU A 42 5.83 -3.60 -9.11
C LEU A 42 6.23 -4.36 -7.84
N ILE A 43 5.63 -5.53 -7.61
CA ILE A 43 5.89 -6.32 -6.40
C ILE A 43 7.37 -6.71 -6.31
N PRO A 44 8.00 -7.29 -7.36
CA PRO A 44 9.42 -7.60 -7.31
C PRO A 44 10.32 -6.38 -7.06
N ALA A 45 9.99 -5.21 -7.63
CA ALA A 45 10.75 -3.99 -7.39
C ALA A 45 10.66 -3.51 -5.93
N VAL A 46 9.46 -3.49 -5.35
CA VAL A 46 9.25 -3.12 -3.94
C VAL A 46 9.97 -4.09 -3.01
N ILE A 47 9.83 -5.39 -3.23
CA ILE A 47 10.49 -6.42 -2.40
C ILE A 47 12.02 -6.36 -2.54
N ARG A 48 12.56 -6.02 -3.72
CA ARG A 48 14.00 -5.81 -3.91
C ARG A 48 14.52 -4.57 -3.20
N LYS A 49 13.72 -3.50 -3.11
CA LYS A 49 14.08 -2.28 -2.38
C LYS A 49 13.94 -2.43 -0.87
N LEU A 50 13.00 -3.23 -0.36
CA LEU A 50 12.72 -3.33 1.07
C LEU A 50 13.94 -3.64 1.97
N PRO A 51 14.91 -4.50 1.57
CA PRO A 51 16.14 -4.71 2.35
C PRO A 51 17.07 -3.50 2.46
N SER A 52 16.87 -2.42 1.68
CA SER A 52 17.67 -1.20 1.81
C SER A 52 17.34 -0.40 3.07
N PHE A 53 16.24 -0.73 3.76
CA PHE A 53 15.90 -0.15 5.05
C PHE A 53 16.52 -0.99 6.16
N GLU A 54 17.46 -0.42 6.93
CA GLU A 54 18.18 -1.14 8.00
C GLU A 54 17.26 -1.82 9.03
N LEU A 55 16.06 -1.26 9.23
CA LEU A 55 15.07 -1.75 10.20
C LEU A 55 14.07 -2.74 9.59
N ALA A 56 14.14 -3.03 8.29
CA ALA A 56 13.27 -4.01 7.66
C ALA A 56 13.69 -5.43 8.05
N ASP A 57 12.84 -6.13 8.79
CA ASP A 57 13.05 -7.54 9.13
C ASP A 57 12.67 -8.43 7.94
N PRO A 58 13.61 -9.20 7.34
CA PRO A 58 13.34 -10.07 6.20
C PRO A 58 12.22 -11.09 6.45
N ALA A 59 11.97 -11.47 7.72
CA ALA A 59 10.88 -12.38 8.06
C ALA A 59 9.49 -11.81 7.75
N GLN A 60 9.37 -10.49 7.54
CA GLN A 60 8.09 -9.83 7.23
C GLN A 60 7.82 -9.73 5.73
N VAL A 61 8.80 -10.04 4.88
CA VAL A 61 8.67 -10.02 3.42
C VAL A 61 7.45 -10.83 2.92
N PRO A 62 7.16 -12.04 3.42
CA PRO A 62 5.99 -12.79 2.97
C PRO A 62 4.66 -12.07 3.24
N MET A 63 4.51 -11.42 4.40
CA MET A 63 3.27 -10.73 4.76
C MET A 63 3.04 -9.50 3.89
N VAL A 64 4.10 -8.70 3.70
CA VAL A 64 4.08 -7.54 2.81
C VAL A 64 3.77 -7.95 1.37
N THR A 65 4.42 -9.01 0.89
CA THR A 65 4.20 -9.53 -0.47
C THR A 65 2.76 -9.97 -0.66
N GLY A 66 2.18 -10.68 0.33
CA GLY A 66 0.79 -11.12 0.28
C GLY A 66 -0.21 -9.95 0.27
N VAL A 67 0.03 -8.88 1.03
CA VAL A 67 -0.79 -7.65 0.98
C VAL A 67 -0.72 -6.99 -0.40
N LEU A 68 0.47 -6.87 -0.98
CA LEU A 68 0.63 -6.29 -2.32
C LEU A 68 -0.04 -7.15 -3.40
N MET A 69 0.07 -8.48 -3.31
CA MET A 69 -0.64 -9.39 -4.23
C MET A 69 -2.14 -9.27 -4.08
N ALA A 70 -2.66 -9.24 -2.85
CA ALA A 70 -4.08 -9.04 -2.59
C ALA A 70 -4.58 -7.72 -3.22
N ALA A 71 -3.82 -6.64 -3.04
CA ALA A 71 -4.13 -5.35 -3.67
C ALA A 71 -4.12 -5.43 -5.20
N ALA A 72 -3.10 -6.05 -5.78
CA ALA A 72 -2.96 -6.22 -7.23
C ALA A 72 -4.10 -7.06 -7.85
N MET A 73 -4.66 -7.99 -7.06
CA MET A 73 -5.80 -8.81 -7.44
C MET A 73 -7.16 -8.14 -7.16
N GLY A 74 -7.18 -6.88 -6.71
CA GLY A 74 -8.41 -6.16 -6.37
C GLY A 74 -9.12 -6.68 -5.12
N MET A 75 -8.41 -7.40 -4.25
CA MET A 75 -8.96 -7.93 -2.99
C MET A 75 -8.89 -6.88 -1.89
N ASN A 76 -9.77 -6.99 -0.89
CA ASN A 76 -9.68 -6.17 0.32
C ASN A 76 -8.44 -6.57 1.13
N THR A 77 -7.42 -5.70 1.14
CA THR A 77 -6.12 -5.98 1.78
C THR A 77 -6.20 -6.13 3.29
N VAL A 78 -7.05 -5.34 3.96
CA VAL A 78 -7.27 -5.43 5.41
C VAL A 78 -7.94 -6.76 5.75
N ALA A 79 -9.01 -7.13 5.04
CA ALA A 79 -9.69 -8.40 5.25
C ALA A 79 -8.81 -9.60 4.91
N TRP A 80 -7.94 -9.49 3.89
CA TRP A 80 -6.93 -10.50 3.60
C TRP A 80 -5.95 -10.63 4.77
N ARG A 81 -5.42 -9.51 5.27
CA ARG A 81 -4.42 -9.53 6.34
C ARG A 81 -4.99 -9.99 7.67
N ASP A 82 -6.22 -9.63 8.01
CA ASP A 82 -6.87 -9.99 9.28
C ASP A 82 -6.95 -11.52 9.47
N GLN A 83 -6.88 -12.32 8.41
CA GLN A 83 -6.84 -13.81 8.47
C GLN A 83 -5.63 -14.37 9.22
N PHE A 84 -4.55 -13.59 9.35
CA PHE A 84 -3.32 -13.99 10.04
C PHE A 84 -3.22 -13.43 11.46
N GLY A 85 -4.32 -12.90 12.01
CA GLY A 85 -4.39 -12.33 13.34
C GLY A 85 -3.83 -10.91 13.44
N THR A 86 -3.51 -10.45 14.65
CA THR A 86 -3.01 -9.09 14.88
C THR A 86 -1.70 -8.81 14.15
N ILE A 87 -1.49 -7.57 13.70
CA ILE A 87 -0.27 -7.15 13.01
C ILE A 87 0.83 -6.87 14.04
N PRO A 88 1.92 -7.65 14.10
CA PRO A 88 3.00 -7.40 15.04
C PRO A 88 3.78 -6.13 14.65
N PRO A 89 4.45 -5.45 15.60
CA PRO A 89 5.11 -4.17 15.34
C PRO A 89 6.15 -4.19 14.21
N LYS A 90 6.88 -5.29 14.05
CA LYS A 90 7.87 -5.44 12.97
C LYS A 90 7.22 -5.47 11.59
N GLU A 91 6.07 -6.10 11.49
CA GLU A 91 5.31 -6.17 10.25
C GLU A 91 4.65 -4.82 9.93
N ALA A 92 4.08 -4.15 10.94
CA ALA A 92 3.56 -2.79 10.80
C ALA A 92 4.64 -1.83 10.29
N LEU A 93 5.89 -1.97 10.77
CA LEU A 93 7.02 -1.18 10.29
C LEU A 93 7.36 -1.50 8.82
N ALA A 94 7.38 -2.78 8.44
CA ALA A 94 7.61 -3.19 7.06
C ALA A 94 6.52 -2.65 6.11
N HIS A 95 5.25 -2.66 6.54
CA HIS A 95 4.17 -2.03 5.80
C HIS A 95 4.33 -0.51 5.66
N ASN A 96 4.85 0.18 6.68
CA ASN A 96 5.14 1.61 6.56
C ASN A 96 6.25 1.89 5.54
N PHE A 97 7.30 1.07 5.48
CA PHE A 97 8.33 1.23 4.44
C PHE A 97 7.76 0.99 3.04
N VAL A 98 6.91 -0.01 2.86
CA VAL A 98 6.23 -0.24 1.59
C VAL A 98 5.28 0.89 1.24
N LEU A 99 4.50 1.40 2.19
CA LEU A 99 3.65 2.56 1.99
C LEU A 99 4.46 3.76 1.48
N TRP A 100 5.63 4.02 2.09
CA TRP A 100 6.53 5.09 1.66
C TRP A 100 7.08 4.86 0.24
N LEU A 101 7.51 3.63 -0.08
CA LEU A 101 7.99 3.30 -1.44
C LEU A 101 6.91 3.47 -2.51
N LEU A 102 5.67 3.08 -2.20
CA LEU A 102 4.54 3.24 -3.12
C LEU A 102 4.17 4.71 -3.31
N ALA A 103 4.23 5.52 -2.25
CA ALA A 103 3.99 6.96 -2.33
C ALA A 103 5.04 7.65 -3.22
N ASP A 104 6.32 7.34 -3.00
CA ASP A 104 7.45 7.86 -3.80
C ASP A 104 7.32 7.47 -5.28
N LEU A 105 6.93 6.22 -5.55
CA LEU A 105 6.66 5.74 -6.90
C LEU A 105 5.45 6.45 -7.53
N PHE A 106 4.35 6.58 -6.81
CA PHE A 106 3.14 7.23 -7.31
C PHE A 106 3.40 8.70 -7.68
N ASP A 107 4.02 9.46 -6.78
CA ASP A 107 4.42 10.86 -7.03
C ASP A 107 5.34 10.99 -8.25
N SER A 108 6.25 10.02 -8.44
CA SER A 108 7.12 9.95 -9.62
C SER A 108 6.36 9.66 -10.91
N LEU A 109 5.38 8.76 -10.87
CA LEU A 109 4.58 8.37 -12.05
C LEU A 109 3.66 9.50 -12.53
N VAL A 110 3.15 10.32 -11.62
CA VAL A 110 2.25 11.43 -11.95
C VAL A 110 2.99 12.77 -12.13
N GLU A 111 4.33 12.75 -12.09
CA GLU A 111 5.23 13.90 -12.22
C GLU A 111 4.86 15.11 -11.34
N GLN A 112 4.16 14.87 -10.24
CA GLN A 112 3.63 15.90 -9.35
C GLN A 112 4.04 15.60 -7.90
N PRO A 113 4.87 16.47 -7.29
CA PRO A 113 5.19 16.34 -5.88
C PRO A 113 3.92 16.37 -5.02
N SER A 114 3.83 15.45 -4.04
CA SER A 114 2.72 15.38 -3.09
C SER A 114 1.37 15.02 -3.71
N ALA A 115 1.34 14.40 -4.89
CA ALA A 115 0.12 13.85 -5.46
C ALA A 115 -0.49 12.74 -4.59
N THR A 116 0.36 11.98 -3.89
CA THR A 116 -0.07 11.01 -2.87
C THR A 116 -0.92 11.68 -1.80
N ASP A 117 -0.55 12.88 -1.33
CA ASP A 117 -1.29 13.59 -0.29
C ASP A 117 -2.71 13.97 -0.76
N LEU A 118 -2.84 14.40 -2.02
CA LEU A 118 -4.13 14.68 -2.65
C LEU A 118 -4.98 13.41 -2.75
N LEU A 119 -4.39 12.31 -3.22
CA LEU A 119 -5.06 11.02 -3.35
C LEU A 119 -5.55 10.50 -1.99
N MET A 120 -4.72 10.60 -0.94
CA MET A 120 -5.11 10.19 0.41
C MET A 120 -6.28 11.01 0.90
N ARG A 121 -6.24 12.34 0.70
CA ARG A 121 -7.33 13.23 1.09
C ARG A 121 -8.63 12.91 0.35
N GLU A 122 -8.57 12.63 -0.94
CA GLU A 122 -9.73 12.22 -1.74
C GLU A 122 -10.30 10.88 -1.26
N THR A 123 -9.43 9.91 -0.97
CA THR A 123 -9.82 8.60 -0.44
C THR A 123 -10.52 8.74 0.91
N PHE A 124 -9.98 9.52 1.83
CA PHE A 124 -10.63 9.73 3.13
C PHE A 124 -11.94 10.50 2.98
N ASN A 125 -11.98 11.51 2.10
CA ASN A 125 -13.21 12.25 1.83
C ASN A 125 -14.30 11.34 1.27
N SER A 126 -13.98 10.43 0.34
CA SER A 126 -14.96 9.50 -0.24
C SER A 126 -15.50 8.51 0.80
N MET A 127 -14.65 8.04 1.72
CA MET A 127 -15.09 7.22 2.86
C MET A 127 -16.01 7.96 3.83
N THR A 128 -15.84 9.29 4.00
CA THR A 128 -16.74 10.12 4.81
C THR A 128 -18.00 10.57 4.05
N ALA A 129 -17.95 10.51 2.71
CA ALA A 129 -19.02 10.90 1.81
C ALA A 129 -19.96 9.75 1.44
N GLU A 130 -19.98 8.67 2.22
CA GLU A 130 -21.14 7.79 2.32
C GLU A 130 -22.13 8.33 3.37
N PRO A 131 -23.18 9.07 2.95
CA PRO A 131 -24.44 9.11 3.66
C PRO A 131 -25.45 8.24 2.90
N GLY A 132 -25.84 7.09 3.47
CA GLY A 132 -26.96 6.29 2.96
C GLY A 132 -26.93 4.84 3.40
#